data_AF-A0A8J5Y1C4-F1
#
_entry.id   AF-A0A8J5Y1C4-F1
#
_cell.length_a   1.000
_cell.length_b   1.000
_cell.length_c   1.000
_cell.angle_alpha   90.00
_cell.angle_beta   90.00
_cell.angle_gamma   90.00
#
_symmetry.space_group_name_H-M   'P 1'
#
loop_
_entity.id
_entity.type
_entity.pdbx_description
1 polymer ?
#
loop_
_entity_poly.entity_id
_entity_poly.type
_entity_poly.pdbx_seq_one_letter_code
_entity_poly.pdbx_strand_id
1 'polypeptide(L)'
;MGFPVVYTDVFVPKFFVHTLSFLGFIRNLILSLFNYLGLSDFLETDAVWPENPTRTTPLKPPVSALLIREILPVVKFEELAVVGGGDSPESCAVCLCEFEGKEEIRWLKNCKHVFHRKCLDRWMDHDQVTCPLCRTSFVPDEMQAEFNQRLWAASGIVDFYSEYGSVAGL
;
A
#
# COMPACT_ATOMS: atom_id res chain seq x y z
N MET A 1 18.58 -21.17 38.19
CA MET A 1 19.29 -20.19 37.34
C MET A 1 18.23 -19.27 36.73
N GLY A 2 17.80 -18.26 37.48
CA GLY A 2 16.77 -17.31 37.04
C GLY A 2 17.41 -16.21 36.20
N PHE A 3 16.87 -15.98 35.00
CA PHE A 3 17.17 -14.80 34.22
C PHE A 3 16.35 -13.62 34.77
N PRO A 4 16.97 -12.49 35.16
CA PRO A 4 16.22 -11.27 35.40
C PRO A 4 15.97 -10.61 34.05
N VAL A 5 14.78 -10.84 33.49
CA VAL A 5 14.32 -10.07 32.33
C VAL A 5 13.83 -8.73 32.86
N VAL A 6 14.77 -7.81 33.08
CA VAL A 6 14.47 -6.39 33.24
C VAL A 6 14.18 -5.85 31.84
N TYR A 7 12.95 -6.01 31.36
CA TYR A 7 12.45 -5.06 30.38
C TYR A 7 12.01 -3.84 31.18
N THR A 8 12.87 -2.84 31.15
CA THR A 8 12.50 -1.47 31.47
C THR A 8 11.16 -1.18 30.80
N ASP A 9 10.14 -0.92 31.62
CA ASP A 9 8.91 -0.28 31.19
C ASP A 9 9.29 0.85 30.25
N VAL A 10 9.03 0.65 28.96
CA VAL A 10 9.10 1.70 27.96
C VAL A 10 7.90 2.60 28.26
N PHE A 11 8.04 3.39 29.34
CA PHE A 11 7.32 4.63 29.54
C PHE A 11 7.70 5.46 28.33
N VAL A 12 6.97 5.30 27.23
CA VAL A 12 6.98 6.26 26.13
C VAL A 12 6.49 7.54 26.79
N PRO A 13 7.38 8.48 27.18
CA PRO A 13 6.97 9.59 28.01
C PRO A 13 5.94 10.36 27.20
N LYS A 14 4.92 10.95 27.84
CA LYS A 14 3.91 11.78 27.14
C LYS A 14 4.57 12.76 26.16
N PHE A 15 5.78 13.24 26.49
CA PHE A 15 6.65 14.00 25.62
C PHE A 15 6.86 13.37 24.23
N PHE A 16 7.17 12.08 24.15
CA PHE A 16 7.38 11.41 22.86
C PHE A 16 6.09 11.38 22.02
N VAL A 17 4.95 11.06 22.64
CA VAL A 17 3.65 11.10 21.96
C VAL A 17 3.30 12.51 21.49
N HIS A 18 3.53 13.53 22.32
CA HIS A 18 3.34 14.92 21.95
C HIS A 18 4.31 15.37 20.84
N THR A 19 5.56 14.89 20.84
CA THR A 19 6.53 15.22 19.80
C THR A 19 6.14 14.59 18.46
N LEU A 20 5.67 13.34 18.45
CA LEU A 20 5.17 12.69 17.24
C LEU A 20 3.89 13.36 16.72
N SER A 21 2.99 13.74 17.62
CA SER A 21 1.77 14.48 17.28
C SER A 21 2.08 15.86 16.68
N PHE A 22 3.04 16.60 17.28
CA PHE A 22 3.50 17.89 16.77
C PHE A 22 4.21 17.76 15.40
N LEU A 23 5.03 16.73 15.22
CA LEU A 23 5.63 16.39 13.93
C LEU A 23 4.55 16.10 12.87
N GLY A 24 3.49 15.38 13.24
CA GLY A 24 2.32 15.15 12.39
C GLY A 24 1.60 16.45 12.01
N PHE A 25 1.36 17.34 12.98
CA PHE A 25 0.72 18.63 12.75
C PHE A 25 1.54 19.53 11.82
N ILE A 26 2.86 19.63 12.04
CA ILE A 26 3.75 20.39 11.15
C ILE A 26 3.67 19.85 9.72
N ARG A 27 3.72 18.53 9.55
CA ARG A 27 3.61 17.91 8.22
C ARG A 27 2.27 18.27 7.56
N ASN A 28 1.15 18.16 8.27
CA ASN A 28 -0.17 18.51 7.75
C ASN A 28 -0.27 20.00 7.37
N LEU A 29 0.29 20.90 8.19
CA LEU A 29 0.35 22.33 7.90
C LEU A 29 1.15 22.60 6.62
N ILE A 30 2.31 21.95 6.47
CA ILE A 30 3.16 22.04 5.29
C ILE A 30 2.39 21.55 4.05
N LEU A 31 1.76 20.37 4.11
CA LEU A 31 0.97 19.81 3.00
C LEU A 31 -0.21 20.71 2.62
N SER A 32 -0.93 21.25 3.61
CA SER A 32 -2.05 22.17 3.41
C SER A 32 -1.61 23.49 2.78
N LEU A 33 -0.46 24.04 3.19
CA LEU A 33 0.09 25.28 2.63
C LEU A 33 0.50 25.09 1.17
N PHE A 34 1.17 23.98 0.84
CA PHE A 34 1.57 23.69 -0.53
C PHE A 34 0.38 23.40 -1.46
N ASN A 35 -0.66 22.74 -0.96
CA ASN A 35 -1.92 22.57 -1.70
C ASN A 35 -2.61 23.92 -1.96
N TYR A 36 -2.61 24.84 -0.98
CA TYR A 36 -3.19 26.18 -1.15
C TYR A 36 -2.40 27.05 -2.14
N LEU A 37 -1.09 26.88 -2.21
CA LEU A 37 -0.21 27.58 -3.13
C LEU A 37 -0.17 26.96 -4.54
N GLY A 38 -0.90 25.87 -4.79
CA GLY A 38 -0.92 25.19 -6.09
C GLY A 38 0.38 24.46 -6.44
N LEU A 39 1.19 24.12 -5.45
CA LEU A 39 2.46 23.40 -5.59
C LEU A 39 2.34 21.92 -5.17
N SER A 40 1.14 21.33 -5.29
CA SER A 40 0.89 19.92 -4.95
C SER A 40 1.80 18.96 -5.73
N ASP A 41 2.19 19.32 -6.96
CA ASP A 41 3.10 18.52 -7.80
C ASP A 41 4.53 18.41 -7.23
N PHE A 42 4.92 19.30 -6.30
CA PHE A 42 6.21 19.23 -5.60
C PHE A 42 6.18 18.35 -4.34
N LEU A 43 4.99 17.95 -3.89
CA LEU A 43 4.78 17.02 -2.77
C LEU A 43 4.52 15.59 -3.20
N GLU A 44 4.39 15.35 -4.52
CA GLU A 44 4.97 14.14 -5.09
C GLU A 44 6.47 14.19 -4.73
N THR A 45 6.81 13.68 -3.54
CA THR A 45 8.12 13.09 -3.37
C THR A 45 8.08 11.87 -4.29
N ASP A 46 8.35 12.12 -5.57
CA ASP A 46 9.03 11.15 -6.40
C ASP A 46 10.34 10.90 -5.64
N ALA A 47 10.26 10.02 -4.65
CA ALA A 47 11.40 9.25 -4.26
C ALA A 47 11.81 8.60 -5.57
N VAL A 48 12.79 9.20 -6.24
CA VAL A 48 13.50 8.62 -7.37
C VAL A 48 14.19 7.40 -6.77
N TRP A 49 13.41 6.33 -6.67
CA TRP A 49 13.92 5.00 -6.38
C TRP A 49 14.90 4.70 -7.51
N PRO A 50 16.10 4.18 -7.22
CA PRO A 50 17.10 3.91 -8.25
C PRO A 50 16.45 3.07 -9.33
N GLU A 51 16.24 3.71 -10.48
CA GLU A 51 15.48 3.15 -11.58
C GLU A 51 16.27 1.95 -12.10
N ASN A 52 15.66 0.77 -12.03
CA ASN A 52 16.15 -0.37 -12.78
C ASN A 52 16.09 0.03 -14.26
N PRO A 53 17.20 0.02 -15.04
CA PRO A 53 17.29 0.63 -16.37
C PRO A 53 16.36 0.06 -17.45
N THR A 54 15.41 -0.81 -17.12
CA THR A 54 14.60 -1.57 -18.08
C THR A 54 13.18 -1.02 -18.28
N ARG A 55 12.77 0.10 -17.67
CA ARG A 55 11.35 0.54 -17.68
C ARG A 55 11.11 1.92 -18.27
N THR A 56 11.60 2.18 -19.48
CA THR A 56 11.10 3.27 -20.34
C THR A 56 9.84 2.81 -21.08
N THR A 57 8.69 2.80 -20.41
CA THR A 57 7.37 2.77 -21.07
C THR A 57 6.34 3.49 -20.21
N PRO A 58 5.41 4.25 -20.82
CA PRO A 58 4.51 5.15 -20.11
C PRO A 58 3.54 4.37 -19.23
N LEU A 59 3.59 4.66 -17.93
CA LEU A 59 2.49 4.69 -16.94
C LEU A 59 1.39 3.62 -17.06
N LYS A 60 1.73 2.37 -17.40
CA LYS A 60 0.77 1.27 -17.29
C LYS A 60 1.01 0.55 -15.96
N PRO A 61 0.02 0.52 -15.06
CA PRO A 61 0.15 -0.20 -13.80
C PRO A 61 0.41 -1.69 -14.11
N PRO A 62 1.24 -2.38 -13.33
CA PRO A 62 1.52 -3.79 -13.55
C PRO A 62 0.21 -4.58 -13.43
N VAL A 63 0.12 -5.69 -14.16
CA VAL A 63 -1.09 -6.52 -14.18
C VAL A 63 -1.45 -6.99 -12.76
N SER A 64 -0.44 -7.26 -11.93
CA SER A 64 -0.60 -7.56 -10.49
C SER A 64 -1.35 -6.46 -9.75
N ALA A 65 -1.01 -5.19 -9.97
CA ALA A 65 -1.71 -4.07 -9.35
C ALA A 65 -3.17 -4.01 -9.76
N LEU A 66 -3.46 -4.19 -11.06
CA LEU A 66 -4.84 -4.18 -11.56
C LEU A 66 -5.67 -5.29 -10.93
N LEU A 67 -5.15 -6.52 -10.93
CA LEU A 67 -5.82 -7.67 -10.35
C LEU A 67 -6.07 -7.51 -8.84
N ILE A 68 -5.11 -6.97 -8.10
CA ILE A 68 -5.26 -6.78 -6.65
C ILE A 68 -6.27 -5.66 -6.35
N ARG A 69 -6.29 -4.59 -7.16
CA ARG A 69 -7.26 -3.50 -7.03
C ARG A 69 -8.71 -3.95 -7.18
N GLU A 70 -8.97 -4.99 -7.97
CA GLU A 70 -10.29 -5.63 -8.11
C GLU A 70 -10.71 -6.35 -6.82
N ILE A 71 -9.76 -6.95 -6.11
CA ILE A 71 -10.01 -7.76 -4.91
C ILE A 71 -10.24 -6.86 -3.68
N LEU A 72 -9.54 -5.71 -3.61
CA LEU A 72 -9.57 -4.83 -2.46
C LEU A 72 -10.72 -3.81 -2.55
N PRO A 73 -11.68 -3.82 -1.60
CA PRO A 73 -12.79 -2.88 -1.62
C PRO A 73 -12.30 -1.44 -1.42
N VAL A 74 -12.95 -0.51 -2.13
CA VAL A 74 -12.86 0.93 -1.87
C VAL A 74 -14.13 1.35 -1.18
N VAL A 75 -13.98 2.00 -0.04
CA VAL A 75 -15.09 2.53 0.77
C VAL A 75 -14.74 3.93 1.23
N LYS A 76 -15.73 4.73 1.58
CA LYS A 76 -15.48 6.02 2.22
C LYS A 76 -15.15 5.83 3.68
N PHE A 77 -14.28 6.67 4.23
CA PHE A 77 -13.91 6.58 5.64
C PHE A 77 -15.10 6.72 6.58
N GLU A 78 -16.05 7.62 6.28
CA GLU A 78 -17.27 7.82 7.06
C GLU A 78 -18.12 6.55 7.19
N GLU A 79 -18.12 5.67 6.17
CA GLU A 79 -18.88 4.42 6.17
C GLU A 79 -18.25 3.37 7.11
N LEU A 80 -16.94 3.42 7.32
CA LEU A 80 -16.24 2.53 8.24
C LEU A 80 -16.31 2.99 9.69
N ALA A 81 -16.29 4.29 9.94
CA ALA A 81 -16.43 4.87 11.28
C ALA A 81 -17.76 4.50 11.96
N VAL A 82 -18.82 4.26 11.16
CA VAL A 82 -20.14 3.84 11.67
C VAL A 82 -20.17 2.37 12.10
N VAL A 83 -19.31 1.52 11.53
CA VAL A 83 -19.31 0.06 11.76
C VAL A 83 -18.27 -0.36 12.81
N GLY A 84 -17.20 0.42 12.99
CA GLY A 84 -16.11 0.16 13.93
C GLY A 84 -16.37 0.74 15.32
N GLY A 85 -17.00 -0.03 16.20
CA GLY A 85 -17.08 0.30 17.63
C GLY A 85 -15.71 0.18 18.32
N GLY A 86 -14.90 1.24 18.23
CA GLY A 86 -13.65 1.44 19.00
C GLY A 86 -12.36 1.09 18.26
N ASP A 87 -11.44 2.07 18.22
CA ASP A 87 -10.03 1.98 17.76
C ASP A 87 -9.80 1.84 16.24
N SER A 88 -10.58 2.55 15.43
CA SER A 88 -10.25 2.74 14.01
C SER A 88 -8.97 3.57 13.85
N PRO A 89 -8.04 3.20 12.95
CA PRO A 89 -6.85 4.00 12.70
C PRO A 89 -7.25 5.39 12.18
N GLU A 90 -6.80 6.43 12.88
CA GLU A 90 -7.15 7.84 12.57
C GLU A 90 -6.31 8.41 11.41
N SER A 91 -5.24 7.72 10.99
CA SER A 91 -4.34 8.18 9.93
C SER A 91 -3.80 7.06 9.04
N CYS A 92 -3.49 7.42 7.81
CA CYS A 92 -2.91 6.54 6.81
C CYS A 92 -1.40 6.39 7.04
N ALA A 93 -0.89 5.19 7.31
CA ALA A 93 0.53 5.02 7.62
C ALA A 93 1.51 5.26 6.44
N VAL A 94 1.01 5.50 5.22
CA VAL A 94 1.84 5.76 4.03
C VAL A 94 2.12 7.25 3.86
N CYS A 95 1.07 8.09 3.79
CA CYS A 95 1.22 9.55 3.73
C CYS A 95 1.27 10.20 5.12
N LEU A 96 0.97 9.41 6.16
CA LEU A 96 0.85 9.77 7.56
C LEU A 96 -0.27 10.78 7.87
N CYS A 97 -1.08 11.19 6.89
CA CYS A 97 -2.21 12.12 7.04
C CYS A 97 -3.41 11.45 7.73
N GLU A 98 -4.21 12.26 8.43
CA GLU A 98 -5.48 11.84 9.01
C GLU A 98 -6.50 11.49 7.92
N PHE A 99 -7.45 10.62 8.25
CA PHE A 99 -8.55 10.31 7.33
C PHE A 99 -9.68 11.33 7.49
N GLU A 100 -10.14 11.90 6.38
CA GLU A 100 -11.35 12.71 6.36
C GLU A 100 -12.56 11.87 5.92
N GLY A 101 -13.76 12.17 6.43
CA GLY A 101 -14.95 11.34 6.22
C GLY A 101 -15.29 11.01 4.76
N LYS A 102 -15.02 11.94 3.83
CA LYS A 102 -15.30 11.78 2.40
C LYS A 102 -14.19 11.08 1.62
N GLU A 103 -13.05 10.82 2.23
CA GLU A 103 -11.90 10.23 1.54
C GLU A 103 -12.13 8.76 1.23
N GLU A 104 -11.71 8.36 0.03
CA GLU A 104 -11.70 6.98 -0.40
C GLU A 104 -10.52 6.24 0.22
N ILE A 105 -10.83 5.15 0.92
CA ILE A 105 -9.85 4.31 1.57
C ILE A 105 -9.98 2.87 1.09
N ARG A 106 -8.86 2.14 1.18
CA ARG A 106 -8.83 0.69 0.98
C ARG A 106 -8.64 0.02 2.32
N TRP A 107 -9.57 -0.88 2.64
CA TRP A 107 -9.50 -1.72 3.81
C TRP A 107 -9.03 -3.12 3.44
N LEU A 108 -7.91 -3.55 4.02
CA LEU A 108 -7.33 -4.87 3.76
C LEU A 108 -8.04 -5.94 4.57
N LYS A 109 -8.83 -6.81 3.92
CA LYS A 109 -9.57 -7.90 4.60
C LYS A 109 -8.65 -8.87 5.37
N ASN A 110 -7.44 -9.10 4.88
CA ASN A 110 -6.52 -10.10 5.43
C ASN A 110 -5.85 -9.67 6.74
N CYS A 111 -5.58 -8.37 6.92
CA CYS A 111 -4.84 -7.83 8.08
C CYS A 111 -5.52 -6.63 8.76
N LYS A 112 -6.70 -6.22 8.26
CA LYS A 112 -7.54 -5.13 8.74
C LYS A 112 -6.92 -3.73 8.74
N HIS A 113 -5.72 -3.55 8.19
CA HIS A 113 -5.12 -2.23 8.02
C HIS A 113 -5.84 -1.39 6.96
N VAL A 114 -5.81 -0.07 7.16
CA VAL A 114 -6.53 0.92 6.37
C VAL A 114 -5.55 1.94 5.80
N PHE A 115 -5.72 2.29 4.52
CA PHE A 115 -4.90 3.27 3.82
C PHE A 115 -5.77 4.10 2.86
N HIS A 116 -5.34 5.31 2.50
CA HIS A 116 -5.97 6.02 1.37
C HIS A 116 -5.88 5.18 0.11
N ARG A 117 -6.95 5.19 -0.70
CA ARG A 117 -6.97 4.51 -2.00
C ARG A 117 -5.74 4.87 -2.82
N LYS A 118 -5.45 6.17 -2.96
CA LYS A 118 -4.30 6.68 -3.72
C LYS A 118 -2.97 6.15 -3.21
N CYS A 119 -2.77 6.11 -1.89
CA CYS A 119 -1.52 5.64 -1.28
C CYS A 119 -1.28 4.16 -1.54
N LEU A 120 -2.29 3.33 -1.33
CA LEU A 120 -2.17 1.89 -1.56
C LEU A 120 -2.14 1.55 -3.06
N ASP A 121 -2.84 2.32 -3.89
CA ASP A 121 -2.78 2.19 -5.35
C ASP A 121 -1.37 2.42 -5.88
N ARG A 122 -0.69 3.51 -5.46
CA ARG A 122 0.70 3.75 -5.83
C ARG A 122 1.65 2.67 -5.34
N TRP A 123 1.44 2.19 -4.10
CA TRP A 123 2.22 1.08 -3.55
C TRP A 123 2.16 -0.15 -4.46
N MET A 124 0.95 -0.53 -4.90
CA MET A 124 0.75 -1.64 -5.83
C MET A 124 1.37 -1.38 -7.22
N ASP A 125 1.33 -0.14 -7.71
CA ASP A 125 1.93 0.22 -9.00
C ASP A 125 3.45 0.02 -9.04
N HIS A 126 4.10 0.02 -7.87
CA HIS A 126 5.52 -0.30 -7.72
C HIS A 126 5.78 -1.80 -7.45
N ASP A 127 4.92 -2.67 -8.00
CA ASP A 127 5.01 -4.12 -7.91
C ASP A 127 4.99 -4.67 -6.46
N GLN A 128 4.48 -3.89 -5.51
CA GLN A 128 4.33 -4.33 -4.11
C GLN A 128 2.96 -4.97 -3.88
N VAL A 129 2.96 -6.25 -3.58
CA VAL A 129 1.75 -7.06 -3.38
C VAL A 129 1.45 -7.37 -1.90
N THR A 130 2.06 -6.64 -0.98
CA THR A 130 1.97 -6.87 0.47
C THR A 130 1.59 -5.60 1.24
N CYS A 131 0.99 -5.77 2.41
CA CYS A 131 0.62 -4.67 3.29
C CYS A 131 1.85 -3.84 3.73
N PRO A 132 1.83 -2.50 3.59
CA PRO A 132 2.93 -1.62 4.03
C PRO A 132 3.27 -1.74 5.52
N LEU A 133 2.30 -2.10 6.37
CA LEU A 133 2.47 -2.17 7.83
C LEU A 133 2.96 -3.53 8.33
N CYS A 134 2.40 -4.62 7.80
CA CYS A 134 2.62 -5.98 8.35
C CYS A 134 3.12 -6.99 7.33
N ARG A 135 3.29 -6.59 6.06
CA ARG A 135 3.76 -7.44 4.96
C ARG A 135 2.87 -8.64 4.62
N THR A 136 1.67 -8.75 5.21
CA THR A 136 0.67 -9.73 4.79
C THR A 136 0.32 -9.54 3.31
N SER A 137 0.29 -10.63 2.55
CA SER A 137 -0.10 -10.63 1.13
C SER A 137 -1.52 -10.07 0.95
N PHE A 138 -1.73 -9.30 -0.13
CA PHE A 138 -3.07 -8.88 -0.52
C PHE A 138 -3.90 -10.04 -1.07
N VAL A 139 -3.24 -11.03 -1.65
CA VAL A 139 -3.87 -12.24 -2.20
C VAL A 139 -3.86 -13.33 -1.11
N PRO A 140 -5.03 -13.84 -0.69
CA PRO A 140 -5.13 -15.00 0.21
C PRO A 140 -4.51 -16.24 -0.43
N ASP A 141 -3.90 -17.10 0.39
CA ASP A 141 -3.19 -18.30 -0.06
C ASP A 141 -4.05 -19.21 -0.96
N GLU A 142 -5.35 -19.34 -0.65
CA GLU A 142 -6.32 -20.13 -1.43
C GLU A 142 -6.50 -19.61 -2.87
N MET A 143 -6.39 -18.30 -3.08
CA MET A 143 -6.53 -17.65 -4.39
C MET A 143 -5.19 -17.45 -5.11
N GLN A 144 -4.07 -17.80 -4.47
CA GLN A 144 -2.73 -17.54 -5.01
C GLN A 144 -2.47 -18.27 -6.33
N ALA A 145 -2.97 -19.51 -6.48
CA ALA A 145 -2.79 -20.30 -7.70
C ALA A 145 -3.51 -19.68 -8.91
N GLU A 146 -4.76 -19.27 -8.73
CA GLU A 146 -5.55 -18.59 -9.78
C GLU A 146 -4.96 -17.22 -10.11
N PHE A 147 -4.57 -16.46 -9.09
CA PHE A 147 -3.93 -15.17 -9.28
C PHE A 147 -2.63 -15.28 -10.10
N ASN A 148 -1.78 -16.25 -9.75
CA ASN A 148 -0.58 -16.55 -10.52
C ASN A 148 -0.97 -16.92 -11.96
N GLN A 149 -1.89 -17.85 -12.16
CA GLN A 149 -2.33 -18.23 -13.51
C GLN A 149 -2.79 -17.02 -14.35
N ARG A 150 -3.54 -16.09 -13.77
CA ARG A 150 -3.97 -14.84 -14.44
C ARG A 150 -2.78 -13.94 -14.78
N LEU A 151 -1.80 -13.80 -13.89
CA LEU A 151 -0.56 -13.07 -14.17
C LEU A 151 0.24 -13.70 -15.32
N TRP A 152 0.42 -15.02 -15.29
CA TRP A 152 1.12 -15.76 -16.34
C TRP A 152 0.42 -15.62 -17.69
N ALA A 153 -0.91 -15.73 -17.74
CA ALA A 153 -1.68 -15.53 -18.96
C ALA A 153 -1.51 -14.11 -19.52
N ALA A 154 -1.52 -13.08 -18.66
CA ALA A 154 -1.37 -11.70 -19.07
C ALA A 154 0.07 -11.32 -19.47
N SER A 155 1.07 -12.12 -19.07
CA SER A 155 2.46 -11.90 -19.43
C SER A 155 2.80 -12.27 -20.89
N GLY A 156 1.89 -12.93 -21.61
CA GLY A 156 2.10 -13.35 -23.00
C GLY A 156 3.12 -14.48 -23.18
N ILE A 157 3.63 -15.08 -22.10
CA ILE A 157 4.67 -16.12 -22.15
C ILE A 157 4.16 -17.45 -22.76
N VAL A 158 2.84 -17.66 -22.82
CA VAL A 158 2.23 -18.90 -23.36
C VAL A 158 2.50 -19.09 -24.85
N ASP A 159 2.72 -18.01 -25.61
CA ASP A 159 2.93 -18.09 -27.06
C ASP A 159 4.33 -18.62 -27.46
N PHE A 160 5.31 -18.62 -26.54
CA PHE A 160 6.67 -19.05 -26.88
C PHE A 160 6.90 -20.57 -26.80
N TYR A 161 6.18 -21.31 -25.95
CA TYR A 161 6.41 -22.75 -25.79
C TYR A 161 5.72 -23.61 -26.88
N SER A 162 4.68 -23.07 -27.53
CA SER A 162 4.01 -23.75 -28.64
C SER A 162 4.89 -23.82 -29.90
N GLU A 163 5.77 -22.84 -30.11
CA GLU A 163 6.62 -22.76 -31.30
C GLU A 163 7.84 -23.68 -31.22
N TYR A 164 8.35 -23.98 -30.02
CA TYR A 164 9.44 -24.96 -29.83
C TYR A 164 8.98 -26.43 -29.83
N GLY A 165 7.70 -26.70 -29.56
CA GLY A 165 7.13 -28.06 -29.65
C GLY A 165 6.99 -28.57 -31.09
N SER A 166 6.94 -27.66 -32.07
CA SER A 166 6.75 -28.01 -33.49
C SER A 166 8.07 -28.29 -34.23
N VAL A 167 9.24 -28.01 -33.63
CA VAL A 167 10.56 -28.25 -34.25
C VAL A 167 11.24 -29.55 -33.78
N ALA A 168 10.72 -30.23 -32.75
CA ALA A 168 11.25 -31.50 -32.26
C ALA A 168 10.56 -32.74 -32.85
N GLY A 169 9.78 -32.57 -33.92
CA GLY A 169 8.99 -33.62 -34.58
C GLY A 169 9.38 -33.90 -36.03
N LEU A 170 10.68 -33.93 -36.34
CA LEU A 170 11.23 -34.52 -37.57
C LEU A 170 11.75 -35.93 -37.29
#